data_AF-A0A810L593-F1
#
_entry.id   AF-A0A810L593-F1
#
_cell.length_a   1.000
_cell.length_b   1.000
_cell.length_c   1.000
_cell.angle_alpha   90.00
_cell.angle_beta   90.00
_cell.angle_gamma   90.00
#
_symmetry.space_group_name_H-M   'P 1'
#
loop_
_entity.id
_entity.type
_entity.pdbx_description
1 polymer ?
#
loop_
_entity_poly.entity_id
_entity_poly.type
_entity_poly.pdbx_seq_one_letter_code
_entity_poly.pdbx_strand_id
1 'polypeptide(L)' 'MTTATTEPLSSATEIALLTTEEVARMLRVDSSTLRRWRTASPVQGPPFIPMSDRVVMYHADDVMTWLRSRRISTGEVAA' A
#
# COMPACT_ATOMS: atom_id res chain seq x y z
N MET A 1 -4.78 46.61 -8.11
CA MET A 1 -5.40 45.74 -7.09
C MET A 1 -6.35 44.77 -7.79
N THR A 2 -5.92 43.54 -8.05
CA THR A 2 -6.79 42.40 -8.41
C THR A 2 -6.07 41.11 -8.01
N THR A 3 -6.78 40.28 -7.26
CA THR A 3 -6.43 38.94 -6.77
C THR A 3 -6.71 37.87 -7.83
N ALA A 4 -5.79 36.92 -7.99
CA ALA A 4 -6.04 35.53 -8.40
C ALA A 4 -4.81 34.72 -7.99
N THR A 5 -4.89 33.93 -6.92
CA THR A 5 -5.20 32.49 -6.96
C THR A 5 -4.13 31.71 -7.69
N THR A 6 -3.22 31.09 -6.92
CA THR A 6 -2.63 29.77 -7.16
C THR A 6 -1.92 29.42 -5.86
N GLU A 7 -2.63 28.77 -4.93
CA GLU A 7 -1.93 27.89 -4.00
C GLU A 7 -1.35 26.76 -4.86
N PRO A 8 -0.02 26.57 -4.92
CA PRO A 8 0.49 25.36 -5.54
C PRO A 8 0.08 24.21 -4.62
N LEU A 9 -0.67 23.28 -5.20
CA LEU A 9 -1.12 22.04 -4.60
C LEU A 9 0.01 21.38 -3.80
N SER A 10 -0.15 21.38 -2.47
CA SER A 10 0.66 20.64 -1.50
C SER A 10 0.43 19.14 -1.66
N SER A 11 0.85 18.57 -2.80
CA SER A 11 0.64 17.16 -3.15
C SER A 11 1.91 16.52 -3.72
N ALA A 12 3.07 16.98 -3.27
CA ALA A 12 4.36 16.35 -3.55
C ALA A 12 4.76 15.50 -2.34
N THR A 13 4.33 14.24 -2.37
CA THR A 13 4.87 13.16 -1.56
C THR A 13 4.78 13.38 -0.05
N GLU A 14 3.57 13.39 0.50
CA GLU A 14 3.46 12.93 1.88
C GLU A 14 3.88 11.45 1.90
N ILE A 15 4.96 11.13 2.61
CA ILE A 15 5.36 9.75 2.86
C ILE A 15 4.29 9.14 3.77
N ALA A 16 3.24 8.61 3.15
CA ALA A 16 2.13 7.96 3.85
C ALA A 16 2.58 6.55 4.27
N LEU A 17 3.18 6.46 5.45
CA LEU A 17 3.44 5.19 6.12
C LEU A 17 2.15 4.68 6.76
N LEU A 18 1.78 3.45 6.43
CA LEU A 18 0.61 2.76 6.93
C LEU A 18 1.02 1.66 7.89
N THR A 19 0.29 1.54 8.98
CA THR A 19 0.38 0.42 9.93
C THR A 19 -0.18 -0.87 9.30
N THR A 20 0.14 -2.01 9.93
CA THR A 20 -0.42 -3.30 9.49
C THR A 20 -1.96 -3.28 9.53
N GLU A 21 -2.55 -2.64 10.54
CA GLU A 21 -3.99 -2.53 10.74
C GLU A 21 -4.66 -1.67 9.65
N GLU A 22 -4.02 -0.58 9.24
CA GLU A 22 -4.52 0.27 8.15
C GLU A 22 -4.48 -0.45 6.81
N VAL A 23 -3.37 -1.13 6.50
CA VAL A 23 -3.27 -1.95 5.28
C VAL A 23 -4.27 -3.10 5.30
N ALA A 24 -4.46 -3.76 6.45
CA ALA A 24 -5.45 -4.82 6.61
C ALA A 24 -6.87 -4.31 6.30
N ARG A 25 -7.24 -3.14 6.84
CA ARG A 25 -8.52 -2.47 6.56
C ARG A 25 -8.67 -2.12 5.08
N MET A 26 -7.62 -1.59 4.46
CA MET A 26 -7.62 -1.21 3.04
C MET A 26 -7.81 -2.42 2.12
N LEU A 27 -7.13 -3.52 2.43
CA LEU A 27 -7.22 -4.78 1.70
C LEU A 27 -8.46 -5.62 2.07
N ARG A 28 -9.23 -5.19 3.08
CA ARG A 28 -10.37 -5.92 3.66
C ARG A 28 -10.00 -7.34 4.12
N VAL A 29 -8.84 -7.48 4.76
CA VAL A 29 -8.37 -8.74 5.37
C VAL A 29 -8.06 -8.51 6.85
N ASP A 30 -8.01 -9.58 7.63
CA ASP A 30 -7.51 -9.51 9.01
C ASP A 30 -6.01 -9.21 9.06
N SER A 31 -5.57 -8.48 10.09
CA SER A 31 -4.15 -8.21 10.32
C SER A 31 -3.34 -9.50 10.57
N SER A 32 -3.99 -10.56 11.07
CA SER A 32 -3.41 -11.90 11.18
C SER A 32 -3.08 -12.52 9.81
N THR A 33 -3.85 -12.21 8.77
CA THR A 33 -3.59 -12.65 7.40
C THR A 33 -2.31 -12.00 6.86
N LEU A 34 -2.13 -10.70 7.09
CA LEU A 34 -0.89 -10.00 6.71
C LEU A 34 0.33 -10.58 7.44
N ARG A 35 0.21 -10.89 8.74
CA ARG A 35 1.27 -11.56 9.50
C ARG A 35 1.62 -12.92 8.88
N ARG A 36 0.62 -13.74 8.55
CA ARG A 36 0.81 -15.06 7.90
C ARG A 36 1.49 -14.94 6.54
N TRP A 37 1.11 -13.94 5.75
CA TRP A 37 1.73 -13.69 4.44
C TRP A 37 3.21 -13.33 4.55
N ARG A 38 3.58 -12.52 5.55
CA ARG A 38 5.00 -12.18 5.81
C ARG A 38 5.85 -13.39 6.21
N THR A 39 5.26 -14.36 6.90
CA THR A 39 5.95 -15.60 7.33
C THR A 39 5.82 -16.76 6.34
N ALA A 40 5.04 -16.59 5.27
CA ALA A 40 4.90 -17.63 4.25
C ALA A 40 6.20 -17.80 3.45
N SER A 41 6.43 -18.99 2.92
CA SER A 41 7.51 -19.25 1.95
C SER A 41 6.88 -19.78 0.66
N PRO A 42 6.92 -19.03 -0.46
CA PRO A 42 7.53 -17.70 -0.60
C PRO A 42 6.78 -16.60 0.16
N VAL A 43 7.49 -15.52 0.51
CA VAL A 43 6.89 -14.35 1.18
C VAL A 43 5.80 -13.77 0.29
N GLN A 44 4.63 -13.53 0.89
CA GLN A 44 3.46 -13.01 0.18
C GLN A 44 3.09 -11.62 0.70
N GLY A 45 2.30 -10.91 -0.11
CA GLY A 45 1.72 -9.62 0.25
C GLY A 45 2.53 -8.40 -0.19
N PRO A 46 2.11 -7.21 0.23
CA PRO A 46 2.80 -5.97 -0.08
C PRO A 46 4.21 -5.92 0.53
N PRO A 47 5.15 -5.18 -0.11
CA PRO A 47 6.43 -4.84 0.50
C PRO A 47 6.22 -4.19 1.87
N PHE A 48 7.04 -4.57 2.85
CA PHE A 48 6.92 -4.10 4.22
C PHE A 48 8.26 -3.62 4.76
N ILE A 49 8.20 -2.64 5.66
CA ILE A 49 9.34 -2.03 6.30
C ILE A 49 9.33 -2.46 7.78
N PRO A 50 10.25 -3.33 8.21
CA PRO A 50 10.39 -3.65 9.63
C PRO A 50 11.00 -2.45 10.35
N MET A 51 10.20 -1.79 11.20
CA MET A 51 10.67 -0.67 12.03
C MET A 51 11.24 -1.18 13.36
N SER A 52 10.72 -2.30 13.87
CA SER A 52 11.19 -3.01 15.07
C SER A 52 10.66 -4.45 15.06
N ASP A 53 11.06 -5.29 16.03
CA ASP A 53 10.59 -6.69 16.15
C ASP A 53 9.06 -6.86 16.12
N ARG A 54 8.31 -5.85 16.59
CA ARG A 54 6.84 -5.88 16.66
C ARG A 54 6.14 -4.87 15.77
N VAL A 55 6.90 -3.94 15.17
CA VAL A 55 6.34 -2.81 14.42
C VAL A 55 6.74 -2.94 12.96
N VAL A 56 5.73 -3.12 12.12
CA VAL A 56 5.89 -3.22 10.67
C VAL A 56 5.01 -2.17 10.02
N MET A 57 5.64 -1.34 9.20
CA MET A 57 5.01 -0.30 8.42
C MET A 57 5.01 -0.67 6.94
N TYR A 58 4.18 0.02 6.19
CA TYR A 58 4.01 -0.16 4.75
C TYR A 58 4.03 1.22 4.09
N HIS A 59 4.75 1.37 2.99
CA HIS A 59 4.60 2.57 2.18
C HIS A 59 3.29 2.48 1.39
N ALA A 60 2.47 3.53 1.41
CA ALA A 60 1.19 3.53 0.69
C ALA A 60 1.38 3.20 -0.81
N ASP A 61 2.39 3.78 -1.46
CA ASP A 61 2.66 3.51 -2.89
C ASP A 61 3.07 2.06 -3.16
N ASP A 62 3.78 1.42 -2.23
CA ASP A 62 4.18 0.01 -2.39
C ASP A 62 2.96 -0.91 -2.32
N VAL A 63 2.04 -0.62 -1.38
CA VAL A 63 0.78 -1.38 -1.28
C VAL A 63 -0.07 -1.19 -2.52
N MET A 64 -0.18 0.03 -3.03
CA MET A 64 -0.91 0.31 -4.26
C MET A 64 -0.26 -0.32 -5.49
N THR A 65 1.08 -0.34 -5.55
CA THR A 65 1.82 -1.00 -6.63
C THR A 65 1.64 -2.51 -6.59
N TRP A 66 1.66 -3.10 -5.40
CA TRP A 66 1.34 -4.51 -5.21
C TRP A 66 -0.10 -4.86 -5.62
N LEU A 67 -1.08 -4.01 -5.28
CA LEU A 67 -2.46 -4.19 -5.74
C LEU A 67 -2.57 -4.12 -7.27
N ARG A 68 -1.86 -3.19 -7.89
CA ARG A 68 -1.83 -3.05 -9.35
C ARG A 68 -1.19 -4.26 -10.03
N SER A 69 -0.09 -4.80 -9.51
CA SER A 69 0.57 -5.97 -10.10
C SER A 69 -0.29 -7.24 -10.03
N ARG A 70 -1.20 -7.32 -9.05
CA ARG A 70 -2.11 -8.44 -8.86
C ARG A 70 -3.45 -8.28 -9.58
N ARG A 71 -3.71 -7.12 -10.18
CA ARG A 71 -4.92 -6.85 -10.93
C ARG A 71 -4.88 -7.67 -12.22
N ILE A 72 -5.74 -8.69 -12.31
CA ILE A 72 -5.94 -9.43 -13.55
C ILE A 72 -6.85 -8.58 -14.44
N SER A 73 -6.34 -8.18 -15.60
CA SER A 73 -7.11 -7.56 -16.67
C SER A 73 -7.87 -8.66 -17.43
N THR A 74 -9.20 -8.59 -17.44
CA THR A 74 -10.06 -9.53 -18.18
C THR A 74 -9.84 -9.50 -19.70
N GLY A 75 -9.07 -8.54 -20.24
CA GLY A 75 -8.74 -8.47 -21.66
C GLY A 75 -7.58 -9.38 -22.13
N GLU A 76 -6.85 -10.02 -21.22
CA GLU A 76 -5.65 -10.84 -21.56
C GLU A 76 -5.94 -12.35 -21.55
N VAL A 77 -7.12 -12.78 -21.10
CA VAL A 77 -7.54 -14.19 -21.02
C VAL A 77 -8.22 -14.72 -22.30
N ALA A 78 -8.12 -13.99 -23.41
CA ALA A 78 -8.66 -14.39 -24.70
C ALA A 78 -7.55 -14.41 -25.78
N ALA A 79 -6.74 -15.48 -25.77
CA ALA A 79 -5.93 -15.91 -26.91
C ALA A 79 -5.84 -17.44 -26.90
#